data_AF-A0A8C2W8D0-F1
#
_entry.id   AF-A0A8C2W8D0-F1
#
_cell.length_a   1.000
_cell.length_b   1.000
_cell.length_c   1.000
_cell.angle_alpha   90.00
_cell.angle_beta   90.00
_cell.angle_gamma   90.00
#
_symmetry.space_group_name_H-M   'P 1'
#
loop_
_entity.id
_entity.type
_entity.pdbx_description
1 polymer ?
#
loop_
_entity_poly.entity_id
_entity_poly.type
_entity_poly.pdbx_seq_one_letter_code
_entity_poly.pdbx_strand_id
1 'polypeptide(L)'
;LPSQMEHAVETMMFTFHKFAGDKCYPTKEDLRVLMEKEFPGFLEIQKDPLAVDKIMKALDQCRDGKVGFQSFFSLAAGLSTACSDYFVIHMKQKGKKWADMSVYSCPDESSPRGPLKESAPHFPLV
;
A
#
# COMPACT_ATOMS: atom_id res chain seq x y z
N LEU A 1 4.85 -11.20 -26.04
CA LEU A 1 5.64 -10.79 -24.85
C LEU A 1 4.70 -9.98 -23.98
N PRO A 2 4.52 -10.33 -22.70
CA PRO A 2 3.69 -9.56 -21.79
C PRO A 2 4.26 -8.15 -21.62
N SER A 3 3.38 -7.17 -21.50
CA SER A 3 3.73 -5.81 -21.12
C SER A 3 4.28 -5.76 -19.68
N GLN A 4 4.95 -4.67 -19.33
CA GLN A 4 5.46 -4.47 -17.96
C GLN A 4 4.34 -4.52 -16.92
N MET A 5 3.14 -4.01 -17.26
CA MET A 5 1.99 -4.04 -16.37
C MET A 5 1.47 -5.47 -16.16
N GLU A 6 1.36 -6.25 -17.24
CA GLU A 6 0.96 -7.65 -17.16
C GLU A 6 1.93 -8.46 -16.29
N HIS A 7 3.24 -8.23 -16.44
CA HIS A 7 4.24 -8.85 -15.58
C HIS A 7 4.15 -8.42 -14.10
N ALA A 8 3.80 -7.16 -13.82
CA ALA A 8 3.62 -6.70 -12.45
C ALA A 8 2.42 -7.40 -11.78
N VAL A 9 1.29 -7.48 -12.49
CA VAL A 9 0.10 -8.19 -12.00
C VAL A 9 0.38 -9.68 -11.81
N GLU A 10 1.06 -10.31 -12.77
CA GLU A 10 1.51 -11.70 -12.68
C GLU A 10 2.41 -11.92 -11.45
N THR A 11 3.35 -11.02 -11.20
CA THR A 11 4.22 -11.07 -10.01
C THR A 11 3.41 -11.01 -8.72
N MET A 12 2.41 -10.10 -8.64
CA MET A 12 1.54 -10.01 -7.47
C MET A 12 0.76 -11.31 -7.22
N MET A 13 0.24 -11.93 -8.28
CA MET A 13 -0.47 -13.22 -8.19
C MET A 13 0.46 -14.32 -7.70
N PHE A 14 1.64 -14.47 -8.32
CA PHE A 14 2.61 -15.50 -7.91
C PHE A 14 3.09 -15.31 -6.49
N THR A 15 3.37 -14.08 -6.08
CA THR A 15 3.75 -13.76 -4.71
C THR A 15 2.66 -14.18 -3.74
N PHE A 16 1.39 -13.83 -3.99
CA PHE A 16 0.30 -14.27 -3.12
C PHE A 16 0.22 -15.79 -3.00
N HIS A 17 0.22 -16.51 -4.14
CA HIS A 17 0.11 -17.97 -4.15
C HIS A 17 1.30 -18.67 -3.49
N LYS A 18 2.50 -18.11 -3.63
CA LYS A 18 3.71 -18.59 -2.94
C LYS A 18 3.56 -18.60 -1.42
N PHE A 19 2.93 -17.58 -0.83
CA PHE A 19 2.72 -17.51 0.61
C PHE A 19 1.42 -18.18 1.07
N ALA A 20 0.41 -18.27 0.21
CA ALA A 20 -0.82 -19.01 0.47
C ALA A 20 -0.60 -20.53 0.51
N GLY A 21 0.33 -21.04 -0.31
CA GLY A 21 0.57 -22.47 -0.49
C GLY A 21 -0.71 -23.23 -0.88
N ASP A 22 -0.81 -24.49 -0.46
CA ASP A 22 -1.95 -25.36 -0.79
C ASP A 22 -3.27 -24.94 -0.13
N LYS A 23 -3.20 -24.06 0.89
CA LYS A 23 -4.38 -23.54 1.59
C LYS A 23 -5.15 -22.52 0.74
N CYS A 24 -4.50 -21.93 -0.27
CA CYS A 24 -5.03 -20.83 -1.10
C CYS A 24 -5.30 -19.51 -0.33
N TYR A 25 -4.85 -19.39 0.92
CA TYR A 25 -4.88 -18.15 1.70
C TYR A 25 -3.67 -18.07 2.66
N PRO A 26 -3.07 -16.89 2.84
CA PRO A 26 -2.11 -16.64 3.92
C PRO A 26 -2.82 -16.54 5.28
N THR A 27 -2.22 -17.16 6.31
CA THR A 27 -2.53 -16.86 7.72
C THR A 27 -1.75 -15.64 8.19
N LYS A 28 -1.93 -15.26 9.46
CA LYS A 28 -1.13 -14.20 10.10
C LYS A 28 0.38 -14.47 10.03
N GLU A 29 0.79 -15.72 10.22
CA GLU A 29 2.19 -16.16 10.16
C GLU A 29 2.71 -16.06 8.72
N ASP A 30 1.93 -16.54 7.74
CA ASP A 30 2.29 -16.44 6.32
C ASP A 30 2.40 -14.96 5.89
N LEU A 31 1.47 -14.11 6.34
CA LEU A 31 1.48 -12.66 6.10
C LEU A 31 2.71 -11.99 6.70
N ARG A 32 3.15 -12.40 7.89
CA ARG A 32 4.39 -11.88 8.49
C ARG A 32 5.59 -12.16 7.60
N VAL A 33 5.76 -13.40 7.14
CA VAL A 33 6.87 -13.77 6.27
C VAL A 33 6.76 -13.06 4.92
N LEU A 34 5.55 -12.88 4.39
CA LEU A 34 5.30 -12.11 3.18
C LEU A 34 5.78 -10.66 3.35
N MET A 35 5.40 -9.99 4.44
CA MET A 35 5.81 -8.61 4.72
C MET A 35 7.32 -8.47 4.86
N GLU A 36 7.97 -9.42 5.53
CA GLU A 36 9.42 -9.44 5.71
C GLU A 36 10.19 -9.63 4.40
N LYS A 37 9.67 -10.46 3.48
CA LYS A 37 10.35 -10.79 2.22
C LYS A 37 10.07 -9.83 1.09
N GLU A 38 8.82 -9.38 0.96
CA GLU A 38 8.36 -8.64 -0.22
C GLU A 38 8.27 -7.13 0.06
N PHE A 39 8.22 -6.72 1.34
CA PHE A 39 8.16 -5.32 1.76
C PHE A 39 9.16 -4.96 2.88
N PRO A 40 10.45 -5.36 2.78
CA PRO A 40 11.42 -5.14 3.86
C PRO A 40 11.60 -3.65 4.20
N GLY A 41 11.67 -2.77 3.20
CA GLY A 41 11.82 -1.33 3.42
C GLY A 41 10.62 -0.69 4.15
N PHE A 42 9.41 -1.22 3.96
CA PHE A 42 8.24 -0.77 4.71
C PHE A 42 8.38 -1.10 6.21
N LEU A 43 8.87 -2.31 6.52
CA LEU A 43 9.10 -2.72 7.90
C LEU A 43 10.29 -2.01 8.56
N GLU A 44 11.34 -1.68 7.80
CA GLU A 44 12.47 -0.89 8.33
C GLU A 44 12.05 0.51 8.77
N ILE A 45 11.14 1.13 8.02
CA ILE A 45 10.57 2.45 8.36
C ILE A 45 9.60 2.32 9.54
N GLN A 46 8.82 1.24 9.57
CA GLN A 46 7.79 1.02 10.58
C GLN A 46 8.36 0.36 11.85
N LYS A 47 8.67 1.16 12.86
CA LYS A 47 9.23 0.69 14.15
C LYS A 47 8.20 0.08 15.11
N ASP A 48 6.93 0.01 14.71
CA ASP A 48 5.87 -0.58 15.52
C ASP A 48 5.95 -2.12 15.49
N PRO A 49 6.27 -2.79 16.62
CA PRO A 49 6.32 -4.25 16.66
C PRO A 49 4.97 -4.92 16.39
N LEU A 50 3.87 -4.16 16.45
CA LEU A 50 2.51 -4.61 16.15
C LEU A 50 2.04 -4.22 14.75
N ALA A 51 2.94 -3.72 13.88
CA ALA A 51 2.57 -3.31 12.52
C ALA A 51 1.90 -4.44 11.72
N VAL A 52 2.48 -5.64 11.76
CA VAL A 52 1.92 -6.82 11.06
C VAL A 52 0.56 -7.21 11.63
N ASP A 53 0.38 -7.14 12.96
CA ASP A 53 -0.90 -7.39 13.63
C ASP A 53 -1.98 -6.40 13.18
N LYS A 54 -1.63 -5.11 13.08
CA LYS A 54 -2.53 -4.06 12.59
C LYS A 54 -2.89 -4.27 11.11
N ILE A 55 -1.92 -4.66 10.29
CA ILE A 55 -2.15 -4.99 8.87
C ILE A 55 -3.08 -6.21 8.78
N MET A 56 -2.79 -7.30 9.49
CA MET A 56 -3.65 -8.48 9.51
C MET A 56 -5.09 -8.11 9.86
N LYS A 57 -5.28 -7.29 10.90
CA LYS A 57 -6.61 -6.83 11.30
C LYS A 57 -7.32 -6.00 10.23
N ALA A 58 -6.59 -5.24 9.41
CA ALA A 58 -7.16 -4.48 8.31
C ALA A 58 -7.53 -5.37 7.11
N LEU A 59 -6.81 -6.47 6.89
CA LEU A 59 -7.00 -7.37 5.76
C LEU A 59 -8.01 -8.49 6.03
N ASP A 60 -8.06 -8.99 7.26
CA ASP A 60 -8.96 -10.04 7.73
C ASP A 60 -10.34 -9.47 8.07
N GLN A 61 -11.05 -9.02 7.03
CA GLN A 61 -12.39 -8.43 7.17
C GLN A 61 -13.42 -9.44 7.71
N CYS A 62 -13.24 -10.72 7.39
CA CYS A 62 -14.09 -11.82 7.85
C CYS A 62 -13.77 -12.29 9.27
N ARG A 63 -12.63 -11.88 9.84
CA ARG A 63 -12.14 -12.30 11.16
C ARG A 63 -12.00 -13.81 11.31
N ASP A 64 -11.64 -14.48 10.22
CA ASP A 64 -11.42 -15.93 10.19
C ASP A 64 -9.92 -16.29 10.19
N GLY A 65 -9.04 -15.28 10.33
CA GLY A 65 -7.60 -15.45 10.34
C GLY A 65 -7.00 -15.68 8.95
N LYS A 66 -7.75 -15.39 7.87
CA LYS A 66 -7.33 -15.63 6.49
C LYS A 66 -7.30 -14.34 5.69
N VAL A 67 -6.32 -14.25 4.79
CA VAL A 67 -6.20 -13.13 3.86
C VAL A 67 -6.58 -13.59 2.46
N GLY A 68 -7.62 -13.00 1.89
CA GLY A 68 -7.98 -13.22 0.49
C GLY A 68 -7.08 -12.44 -0.47
N PHE A 69 -7.01 -12.86 -1.74
CA PHE A 69 -6.22 -12.16 -2.76
C PHE A 69 -6.67 -10.70 -2.94
N GLN A 70 -7.98 -10.43 -2.89
CA GLN A 70 -8.50 -9.06 -2.96
C GLN A 70 -7.98 -8.20 -1.81
N SER A 71 -8.03 -8.69 -0.56
CA SER A 71 -7.49 -7.96 0.60
C SER A 71 -5.99 -7.69 0.43
N PHE A 72 -5.22 -8.70 0.02
CA PHE A 72 -3.80 -8.53 -0.29
C PHE A 72 -3.56 -7.45 -1.36
N PHE A 73 -4.36 -7.44 -2.43
CA PHE A 73 -4.26 -6.42 -3.46
C PHE A 73 -4.59 -5.01 -2.93
N SER A 74 -5.57 -4.90 -2.03
CA SER A 74 -5.88 -3.63 -1.34
C SER A 74 -4.71 -3.14 -0.47
N LEU A 75 -3.95 -4.03 0.17
CA LEU A 75 -2.70 -3.65 0.85
C LEU A 75 -1.70 -3.03 -0.12
N ALA A 76 -1.42 -3.74 -1.22
CA ALA A 76 -0.46 -3.28 -2.23
C ALA A 76 -0.87 -1.93 -2.86
N ALA A 77 -2.17 -1.74 -3.10
CA ALA A 77 -2.71 -0.46 -3.55
C ALA A 77 -2.49 0.64 -2.51
N GLY A 78 -2.82 0.39 -1.23
CA GLY A 78 -2.63 1.36 -0.15
C GLY A 78 -1.16 1.75 0.05
N LEU A 79 -0.24 0.79 0.01
CA LEU A 79 1.20 1.04 0.06
C LEU A 79 1.67 1.86 -1.15
N SER A 80 1.19 1.50 -2.35
CA SER A 80 1.54 2.21 -3.59
C SER A 80 1.04 3.66 -3.58
N THR A 81 -0.17 3.91 -3.09
CA THR A 81 -0.71 5.28 -2.91
C THR A 81 0.13 6.07 -1.92
N ALA A 82 0.48 5.49 -0.76
CA ALA A 82 1.32 6.16 0.24
C ALA A 82 2.71 6.51 -0.32
N CYS A 83 3.32 5.61 -1.10
CA CYS A 83 4.58 5.87 -1.80
C CYS A 83 4.43 6.94 -2.88
N SER A 84 3.33 6.93 -3.63
CA SER A 84 3.03 7.93 -4.66
C SER A 84 2.87 9.33 -4.06
N ASP A 85 2.14 9.47 -2.95
CA ASP A 85 1.98 10.75 -2.25
C ASP A 85 3.32 11.30 -1.76
N TYR A 86 4.17 10.42 -1.19
CA TYR A 86 5.53 10.78 -0.81
C TYR A 86 6.35 11.28 -2.00
N PHE A 87 6.31 10.56 -3.13
CA PHE A 87 7.01 10.92 -4.36
C PHE A 87 6.51 12.25 -4.91
N VAL A 88 5.19 12.49 -4.91
CA VAL A 88 4.56 13.71 -5.37
C VAL A 88 5.00 14.91 -4.52
N ILE A 89 4.95 14.76 -3.20
CA ILE A 89 5.31 15.83 -2.25
C ILE A 89 6.81 16.15 -2.32
N HIS A 90 7.68 15.14 -2.41
CA HIS A 90 9.14 15.34 -2.43
C HIS A 90 9.68 15.82 -3.79
N MET A 91 9.08 15.38 -4.91
CA MET A 91 9.51 15.82 -6.24
C MET A 91 9.08 17.26 -6.57
N LYS A 92 8.04 17.78 -5.91
CA LYS A 92 7.60 19.18 -6.04
C LYS A 92 8.63 20.18 -5.49
N GLN A 93 9.49 19.75 -4.57
CA GLN A 93 10.57 20.58 -3.99
C GLN A 93 11.82 20.69 -4.89
N LYS A 94 12.00 19.82 -5.90
CA LYS A 94 13.20 19.80 -6.77
C LYS A 94 13.04 20.55 -8.10
N GLY A 95 11.99 21.36 -8.27
CA GLY A 95 11.90 22.32 -9.39
C GLY A 95 11.91 21.72 -10.81
N LYS A 96 11.58 20.44 -11.01
CA LYS A 96 11.37 19.86 -12.34
C LYS A 96 9.90 20.01 -12.72
N LYS A 97 9.61 20.60 -13.88
CA LYS A 97 8.25 20.96 -14.34
C LYS A 97 7.36 19.73 -14.60
N TRP A 98 6.12 19.84 -14.13
CA TRP A 98 5.10 18.81 -13.94
C TRP A 98 4.01 18.76 -15.03
N ALA A 99 4.29 19.18 -16.26
CA ALA A 99 3.23 19.48 -17.24
C ALA A 99 2.35 18.28 -17.70
N ASP A 100 2.48 17.08 -17.14
CA ASP A 100 1.64 15.93 -17.51
C ASP A 100 1.15 15.09 -16.30
N MET A 101 1.19 15.63 -15.08
CA MET A 101 0.72 14.92 -13.88
C MET A 101 -0.73 15.24 -13.49
N SER A 102 -1.50 15.90 -14.36
CA SER A 102 -2.90 16.29 -14.10
C SER A 102 -3.92 15.16 -14.18
N VAL A 103 -3.52 13.90 -14.35
CA VAL A 103 -4.45 12.78 -14.59
C VAL A 103 -4.66 11.89 -13.34
N TYR A 104 -3.89 12.07 -12.26
CA TYR A 104 -4.01 11.22 -11.06
C TYR A 104 -4.92 11.75 -9.96
N SER A 105 -5.51 12.94 -10.14
CA SER A 105 -6.56 13.41 -9.24
C SER A 105 -7.91 13.02 -9.83
N CYS A 106 -8.52 11.94 -9.34
CA CYS A 106 -9.98 11.84 -9.43
C CYS A 106 -10.56 13.05 -8.66
N PRO A 107 -11.39 13.90 -9.29
CA PRO A 107 -11.99 15.03 -8.61
C PRO A 107 -13.08 14.51 -7.66
N ASP A 108 -12.87 14.66 -6.35
CA ASP A 108 -13.97 14.59 -5.39
C ASP A 108 -14.75 15.91 -5.48
N GLU A 109 -15.76 15.91 -6.33
CA GLU A 109 -16.67 17.04 -6.54
C GLU A 109 -17.78 17.01 -5.49
N SER A 110 -17.48 17.10 -4.17
CA SER A 110 -18.53 17.41 -3.18
C SER A 110 -18.06 17.80 -1.75
N SER A 111 -17.23 18.83 -1.55
CA SER A 111 -17.24 19.53 -0.24
C SER A 111 -16.58 20.93 -0.28
N PRO A 112 -17.25 22.01 0.17
CA PRO A 112 -16.62 23.32 0.24
C PRO A 112 -15.84 23.41 1.55
N ARG A 113 -14.51 23.43 1.50
CA ARG A 113 -13.71 23.91 2.63
C ARG A 113 -12.60 24.82 2.10
N GLY A 114 -12.66 26.07 2.57
CA GLY A 114 -11.70 27.12 2.30
C GLY A 114 -10.30 26.83 2.84
N PRO A 115 -9.41 27.85 2.89
CA PRO A 115 -7.98 27.64 2.94
C PRO A 115 -7.56 26.91 4.22
N LEU A 116 -7.14 25.66 4.09
CA LEU A 116 -6.45 24.95 5.17
C LEU A 116 -5.06 25.55 5.31
N LYS A 117 -4.85 26.19 6.45
CA LYS A 117 -3.56 26.68 6.94
C LYS A 117 -2.49 25.61 6.77
N GLU A 118 -1.35 26.07 6.29
CA GLU A 118 -0.06 25.41 6.38
C GLU A 118 0.22 25.03 7.84
N SER A 119 0.05 23.75 8.15
CA SER A 119 0.61 23.10 9.32
C SER A 119 1.15 21.77 8.83
N ALA A 120 2.46 21.60 8.91
CA ALA A 120 3.14 20.34 8.63
C ALA A 120 2.38 19.18 9.31
N PRO A 121 2.09 18.07 8.63
CA PRO A 121 1.54 16.92 9.34
C PRO A 121 2.70 16.23 10.06
N HIS A 122 2.82 16.61 11.32
CA HIS A 122 3.26 15.72 12.38
C HIS A 122 2.54 14.37 12.18
N PHE A 123 3.30 13.30 11.93
CA PHE A 123 2.76 11.94 11.87
C PHE A 123 2.00 11.62 13.17
N PRO A 124 0.75 11.16 13.10
CA PRO A 124 0.14 10.41 14.19
C PRO A 124 -0.17 9.00 13.67
N LEU A 125 0.72 8.05 13.96
CA LEU A 125 0.39 6.64 13.96
C LEU A 125 -0.03 6.28 15.38
N VAL A 126 -1.34 6.23 15.63
CA VAL A 126 -1.93 5.40 16.70
C VAL A 126 -2.94 4.48 16.05
#